data_AF-A0AB38AWZ2-F1
#
_entry.id   AF-A0AB38AWZ2-F1
#
_cell.length_a   1.000
_cell.length_b   1.000
_cell.length_c   1.000
_cell.angle_alpha   90.00
_cell.angle_beta   90.00
_cell.angle_gamma   90.00
#
_symmetry.space_group_name_H-M   'P 1'
#
loop_
_entity.id
_entity.type
_entity.pdbx_description
1 polymer ?
#
loop_
_entity_poly.entity_id
_entity_poly.type
_entity_poly.pdbx_seq_one_letter_code
_entity_poly.pdbx_strand_id
1 'polypeptide(L)'
;MSGAGTLSDGQNPLPFDPYASRESLRLTTVYATPWTYDPATVDQAAGRPGDVLNLGRLAKYYNTSDQQLPRVLRHEALDCSGIACQRWSAGEAVSAQLWHFVVPSGQVVVALTLDVPETLTEAIPLLEDLYYASVTCAGLPLEQLAADRIGCGPNGDGTVPGFLPERHQLVFRSVDTPDQAPNDDTVQRVIYRTDLPYRAEHSSIRYAAELNRRPTTVGALGPYVSLLCGHQDYVENCVLLSAVQAVGSAARLREIRAVAYTYVHRFRHRTADQGNAHDRRTTLEDISDGLSQLEVELSYSVEAGAEIGMLVPALRVESFHQELFAAIGVTERAATIGQMLNRLDNAIAAELTSVESMERRAADRRRVRTVVAVTFVTTVSGTLSLLFGFFGINARQVDDHRSMFDDHYTPIYALIATILLCALAIFAGMRLQERWEERRDRSRTRTWESTHRLLAREAGAVVLDAAPPPSPLPRSRRPGTRNQPSRTTPR
;
A
#
# COMPACT_ATOMS: atom_id res chain seq x y z
N MET A 1 29.90 -18.55 13.63
CA MET A 1 29.06 -19.65 13.06
C MET A 1 28.19 -20.25 14.15
N SER A 2 26.98 -19.70 14.34
CA SER A 2 25.82 -20.35 14.95
C SER A 2 24.64 -19.93 14.07
N GLY A 3 24.34 -20.76 13.07
CA GLY A 3 23.57 -20.38 11.90
C GLY A 3 22.99 -21.63 11.26
N ALA A 4 22.15 -22.31 12.03
CA ALA A 4 21.12 -23.26 11.65
C ALA A 4 20.51 -23.70 12.97
N GLY A 5 19.28 -23.28 13.25
CA GLY A 5 18.51 -23.86 14.34
C GLY A 5 18.54 -25.37 14.17
N THR A 6 19.04 -26.07 15.17
CA THR A 6 18.97 -27.53 15.25
C THR A 6 17.50 -27.92 15.14
N LEU A 7 17.11 -28.50 14.00
CA LEU A 7 16.02 -29.46 13.97
C LEU A 7 16.39 -30.51 15.03
N SER A 8 15.76 -30.41 16.20
CA SER A 8 15.98 -31.33 17.31
C SER A 8 15.57 -32.73 16.85
N ASP A 9 16.57 -33.53 16.51
CA ASP A 9 16.47 -34.97 16.41
C ASP A 9 16.05 -35.51 17.79
N GLY A 10 14.80 -35.97 17.90
CA GLY A 10 14.41 -37.04 18.82
C GLY A 10 14.51 -36.82 20.33
N GLN A 11 14.62 -35.59 20.84
CA GLN A 11 14.46 -35.32 22.28
C GLN A 11 13.01 -35.02 22.61
N ASN A 12 12.50 -35.66 23.67
CA ASN A 12 11.18 -35.36 24.26
C ASN A 12 10.95 -33.85 24.25
N PRO A 13 9.84 -33.35 23.68
CA PRO A 13 9.59 -31.92 23.64
C PRO A 13 9.62 -31.40 25.08
N LEU A 14 10.56 -30.51 25.37
CA LEU A 14 10.57 -29.81 26.64
C LEU A 14 9.19 -29.17 26.84
N PRO A 15 8.65 -29.15 28.08
CA PRO A 15 7.33 -28.58 28.32
C PRO A 15 7.25 -27.08 27.94
N PHE A 16 8.41 -26.41 27.83
CA PHE A 16 8.54 -25.01 27.47
C PHE A 16 9.71 -24.79 26.52
N ASP A 17 9.53 -23.89 25.55
CA ASP A 17 10.62 -23.43 24.67
C ASP A 17 11.70 -22.72 25.51
N PRO A 18 12.99 -23.01 25.28
CA PRO A 18 14.07 -22.40 26.04
C PRO A 18 14.13 -20.88 25.81
N TYR A 19 14.68 -20.17 26.79
CA TYR A 19 15.03 -18.76 26.63
C TYR A 19 16.14 -18.60 25.61
N ALA A 20 16.16 -17.44 24.94
CA ALA A 20 17.26 -17.07 24.07
C ALA A 20 18.54 -16.96 24.90
N SER A 21 19.49 -17.88 24.73
CA SER A 21 20.82 -17.75 25.30
C SER A 21 21.76 -17.22 24.22
N ARG A 22 22.21 -15.97 24.34
CA ARG A 22 23.16 -15.37 23.40
C ARG A 22 24.18 -14.51 24.14
N GLU A 23 25.45 -14.69 23.82
CA GLU A 23 26.50 -13.85 24.40
C GLU A 23 26.54 -12.46 23.75
N SER A 24 26.05 -12.34 22.51
CA SER A 24 26.05 -11.12 21.71
C SER A 24 24.72 -10.37 21.75
N LEU A 25 24.79 -9.05 21.65
CA LEU A 25 23.65 -8.17 21.40
C LEU A 25 23.19 -8.33 19.95
N ARG A 26 21.89 -8.53 19.73
CA ARG A 26 21.31 -8.56 18.38
C ARG A 26 20.59 -7.26 18.10
N LEU A 27 20.99 -6.57 17.04
CA LEU A 27 20.32 -5.38 16.53
C LEU A 27 19.65 -5.73 15.22
N THR A 28 18.37 -5.42 15.06
CA THR A 28 17.67 -5.52 13.78
C THR A 28 17.08 -4.17 13.42
N THR A 29 17.53 -3.57 12.32
CA THR A 29 16.92 -2.34 11.79
C THR A 29 16.03 -2.69 10.63
N VAL A 30 14.76 -2.30 10.74
CA VAL A 30 13.72 -2.46 9.74
C VAL A 30 13.56 -1.13 9.00
N TYR A 31 13.72 -1.14 7.69
CA TYR A 31 13.64 -0.01 6.78
C TYR A 31 12.44 -0.14 5.86
N ALA A 32 11.60 0.89 5.81
CA ALA A 32 10.63 1.02 4.74
C ALA A 32 11.34 1.31 3.42
N THR A 33 10.83 0.76 2.34
CA THR A 33 11.32 1.01 0.98
C THR A 33 10.18 1.56 0.14
N PRO A 34 10.43 2.27 -0.96
CA PRO A 34 9.39 2.67 -1.90
C PRO A 34 8.98 1.53 -2.85
N TRP A 35 9.51 0.32 -2.66
CA TRP A 35 9.31 -0.79 -3.58
C TRP A 35 8.03 -1.56 -3.23
N THR A 36 7.24 -1.87 -4.25
CA THR A 36 5.94 -2.53 -4.12
C THR A 36 5.82 -3.65 -5.13
N TYR A 37 5.31 -4.80 -4.73
CA TYR A 37 4.86 -5.86 -5.63
C TYR A 37 3.35 -5.74 -5.85
N ASP A 38 2.87 -6.19 -7.01
CA ASP A 38 1.44 -6.43 -7.20
C ASP A 38 1.01 -7.57 -6.25
N PRO A 39 0.08 -7.33 -5.31
CA PRO A 39 -0.38 -8.35 -4.36
C PRO A 39 -0.81 -9.66 -5.04
N ALA A 40 -1.36 -9.60 -6.26
CA ALA A 40 -1.77 -10.80 -7.01
C ALA A 40 -0.61 -11.69 -7.48
N THR A 41 0.61 -11.14 -7.53
CA THR A 41 1.82 -11.83 -8.02
C THR A 41 2.72 -12.35 -6.89
N VAL A 42 2.54 -11.84 -5.67
CA VAL A 42 3.36 -12.15 -4.49
C VAL A 42 3.24 -13.62 -4.07
N ASP A 43 2.10 -14.27 -4.34
CA ASP A 43 1.79 -15.59 -3.83
C ASP A 43 2.78 -16.70 -4.23
N GLN A 44 3.46 -16.54 -5.37
CA GLN A 44 4.36 -17.55 -5.90
C GLN A 44 5.83 -17.36 -5.50
N ALA A 45 6.24 -16.15 -5.08
CA ALA A 45 7.65 -15.81 -4.83
C ALA A 45 8.03 -15.76 -3.35
N ALA A 46 7.08 -15.51 -2.44
CA ALA A 46 7.36 -15.31 -1.02
C ALA A 46 7.19 -16.60 -0.19
N GLY A 47 8.18 -16.91 0.65
CA GLY A 47 8.12 -18.00 1.62
C GLY A 47 7.26 -17.66 2.83
N ARG A 48 6.73 -18.68 3.51
CA ARG A 48 6.02 -18.49 4.78
C ARG A 48 7.02 -18.17 5.90
N PRO A 49 6.71 -17.23 6.81
CA PRO A 49 7.62 -16.88 7.90
C PRO A 49 8.03 -18.06 8.77
N GLY A 50 7.10 -19.00 9.03
CA GLY A 50 7.37 -20.18 9.87
C GLY A 50 8.37 -21.17 9.27
N ASP A 51 8.67 -21.09 7.97
CA ASP A 51 9.63 -21.97 7.30
C ASP A 51 11.07 -21.45 7.45
N VAL A 52 11.25 -20.17 7.76
CA VAL A 52 12.56 -19.49 7.80
C VAL A 52 12.89 -18.98 9.20
N LEU A 53 11.90 -18.46 9.92
CA LEU A 53 12.04 -17.95 11.29
C LEU A 53 11.55 -19.00 12.29
N ASN A 54 12.24 -19.13 13.41
CA ASN A 54 11.76 -19.95 14.51
C ASN A 54 10.60 -19.24 15.22
N LEU A 55 9.36 -19.58 14.86
CA LEU A 55 8.14 -19.06 15.49
C LEU A 55 7.57 -19.99 16.57
N GLY A 56 8.28 -21.08 16.88
CA GLY A 56 7.88 -22.08 17.87
C GLY A 56 6.43 -22.53 17.68
N ARG A 57 5.68 -22.60 18.78
CA ARG A 57 4.25 -22.96 18.77
C ARG A 57 3.34 -21.99 17.99
N LEU A 58 3.82 -20.79 17.67
CA LEU A 58 3.03 -19.78 16.95
C LEU A 58 3.11 -19.91 15.43
N ALA A 59 4.05 -20.72 14.90
CA ALA A 59 4.25 -20.90 13.46
C ALA A 59 2.95 -21.22 12.70
N LYS A 60 2.09 -22.07 13.26
CA LYS A 60 0.81 -22.44 12.63
C LYS A 60 -0.12 -21.26 12.38
N TYR A 61 -0.13 -20.27 13.27
CA TYR A 61 -1.01 -19.10 13.17
C TYR A 61 -0.49 -18.16 12.08
N TYR A 62 0.81 -17.90 12.06
CA TYR A 62 1.46 -17.13 10.99
C TYR A 62 1.29 -17.79 9.62
N ASN A 63 1.35 -19.12 9.54
CA ASN A 63 1.17 -19.85 8.29
C ASN A 63 -0.28 -19.87 7.80
N THR A 64 -1.27 -19.76 8.69
CA THR A 64 -2.70 -19.74 8.33
C THR A 64 -3.14 -18.34 7.91
N SER A 65 -2.51 -17.31 8.46
CA SER A 65 -2.82 -15.90 8.19
C SER A 65 -1.80 -15.28 7.22
N ASP A 66 -1.28 -16.05 6.26
CA ASP A 66 -0.20 -15.64 5.35
C ASP A 66 -0.59 -14.50 4.38
N GLN A 67 -1.88 -14.28 4.16
CA GLN A 67 -2.40 -13.13 3.41
C GLN A 67 -2.48 -11.82 4.22
N GLN A 68 -2.47 -11.91 5.55
CA GLN A 68 -2.68 -10.76 6.46
C GLN A 68 -1.44 -10.43 7.30
N LEU A 69 -0.38 -11.21 7.19
CA LEU A 69 0.88 -11.02 7.92
C LEU A 69 2.05 -10.92 6.95
N PRO A 70 3.18 -10.32 7.37
CA PRO A 70 4.35 -10.22 6.51
C PRO A 70 4.87 -11.58 6.07
N ARG A 71 5.35 -11.68 4.84
CA ARG A 71 6.01 -12.86 4.27
C ARG A 71 7.48 -12.58 3.98
N VAL A 72 8.28 -13.64 3.91
CA VAL A 72 9.72 -13.53 3.63
C VAL A 72 9.94 -13.71 2.13
N LEU A 73 10.37 -12.66 1.44
CA LEU A 73 10.76 -12.75 0.03
C LEU A 73 12.13 -13.42 -0.11
N ARG A 74 13.09 -12.93 0.68
CA ARG A 74 14.49 -13.35 0.59
C ARG A 74 15.18 -13.13 1.93
N HIS A 75 16.18 -13.96 2.19
CA HIS A 75 17.11 -13.75 3.30
C HIS A 75 18.49 -14.22 2.86
N GLU A 76 19.53 -13.49 3.25
CA GLU A 76 20.92 -13.86 2.97
C GLU A 76 21.84 -13.45 4.10
N ALA A 77 22.87 -14.27 4.35
CA ALA A 77 23.95 -13.89 5.27
C ALA A 77 24.92 -12.95 4.54
N LEU A 78 25.28 -11.86 5.19
CA LEU A 78 26.27 -10.91 4.71
C LEU A 78 27.65 -11.25 5.31
N ASP A 79 28.70 -10.90 4.57
CA ASP A 79 30.07 -11.01 5.07
C ASP A 79 30.33 -9.88 6.09
N CYS A 80 30.54 -10.25 7.35
CA CYS A 80 30.79 -9.31 8.44
C CYS A 80 32.05 -8.46 8.23
N SER A 81 33.07 -9.00 7.55
CA SER A 81 34.31 -8.26 7.26
C SER A 81 34.11 -7.13 6.24
N GLY A 82 33.04 -7.22 5.45
CA GLY A 82 32.66 -6.20 4.49
C GLY A 82 31.77 -5.10 5.07
N ILE A 83 31.36 -5.19 6.34
CA ILE A 83 30.46 -4.20 6.95
C ILE A 83 31.27 -3.05 7.53
N ALA A 84 31.05 -1.85 6.99
CA ALA A 84 31.66 -0.64 7.51
C ALA A 84 30.59 0.41 7.84
N CYS A 85 30.75 1.01 9.01
CA CYS A 85 29.87 2.03 9.58
C CYS A 85 30.65 3.35 9.77
N GLN A 86 29.94 4.47 9.85
CA GLN A 86 30.57 5.80 9.92
C GLN A 86 31.07 6.18 11.32
N ARG A 87 30.29 5.90 12.36
CA ARG A 87 30.56 6.24 13.77
C ARG A 87 31.00 5.02 14.57
N TRP A 88 30.46 3.86 14.26
CA TRP A 88 30.76 2.62 14.96
C TRP A 88 32.12 2.07 14.54
N SER A 89 33.02 1.90 15.50
CA SER A 89 34.40 1.43 15.31
C SER A 89 34.83 0.38 16.33
N ALA A 90 33.89 -0.15 17.11
CA ALA A 90 34.18 -0.91 18.33
C ALA A 90 34.37 -2.43 18.10
N GLY A 91 34.20 -2.93 16.87
CA GLY A 91 34.56 -4.30 16.51
C GLY A 91 34.01 -4.73 15.15
N GLU A 92 34.20 -6.02 14.83
CA GLU A 92 33.52 -6.68 13.71
C GLU A 92 32.22 -7.33 14.18
N ALA A 93 31.19 -7.32 13.33
CA ALA A 93 29.96 -8.04 13.62
C ALA A 93 30.22 -9.56 13.68
N VAL A 94 29.58 -10.27 14.62
CA VAL A 94 29.66 -11.72 14.75
C VAL A 94 28.83 -12.42 13.67
N SER A 95 27.69 -11.81 13.34
CA SER A 95 26.80 -12.28 12.28
C SER A 95 26.08 -11.09 11.65
N ALA A 96 25.77 -11.21 10.36
CA ALA A 96 25.00 -10.21 9.65
C ALA A 96 24.05 -10.89 8.66
N GLN A 97 22.79 -10.45 8.65
CA GLN A 97 21.74 -11.00 7.80
C GLN A 97 20.90 -9.89 7.20
N LEU A 98 20.70 -9.96 5.89
CA LEU A 98 19.80 -9.10 5.14
C LEU A 98 18.52 -9.86 4.84
N TRP A 99 17.39 -9.23 5.15
CA TRP A 99 16.07 -9.77 4.96
C TRP A 99 15.25 -8.85 4.07
N HIS A 100 14.46 -9.45 3.18
CA HIS A 100 13.43 -8.79 2.42
C HIS A 100 12.10 -9.40 2.80
N PHE A 101 11.21 -8.57 3.31
CA PHE A 101 9.85 -8.93 3.63
C PHE A 101 8.90 -8.24 2.66
N VAL A 102 7.73 -8.84 2.48
CA VAL A 102 6.58 -8.22 1.83
C VAL A 102 5.44 -8.19 2.83
N VAL A 103 4.85 -7.03 3.07
CA VAL A 103 3.64 -6.89 3.90
C VAL A 103 2.39 -7.07 3.04
N PRO A 104 1.20 -7.31 3.62
CA PRO A 104 -0.03 -7.58 2.86
C PRO A 104 -0.40 -6.53 1.80
N SER A 105 0.04 -5.29 1.96
CA SER A 105 -0.15 -4.22 0.98
C SER A 105 0.69 -4.36 -0.30
N GLY A 106 1.58 -5.36 -0.36
CA GLY A 106 2.58 -5.52 -1.41
C GLY A 106 3.85 -4.70 -1.16
N GLN A 107 3.89 -3.85 -0.12
CA GLN A 107 5.08 -3.06 0.21
C GLN A 107 6.24 -3.96 0.63
N VAL A 108 7.43 -3.69 0.09
CA VAL A 108 8.67 -4.36 0.49
C VAL A 108 9.29 -3.63 1.67
N VAL A 109 9.71 -4.39 2.66
CA VAL A 109 10.39 -3.91 3.85
C VAL A 109 11.71 -4.66 3.98
N VAL A 110 12.79 -3.93 4.22
CA VAL A 110 14.13 -4.52 4.36
C VAL A 110 14.49 -4.56 5.84
N ALA A 111 15.07 -5.66 6.32
CA ALA A 111 15.65 -5.70 7.66
C ALA A 111 17.12 -6.12 7.61
N LEU A 112 17.96 -5.37 8.31
CA LEU A 112 19.35 -5.73 8.55
C LEU A 112 19.50 -6.16 10.01
N THR A 113 19.84 -7.44 10.22
CA THR A 113 20.14 -8.00 11.54
C THR A 113 21.64 -8.16 11.72
N LEU A 114 22.19 -7.60 12.79
CA LEU A 114 23.59 -7.71 13.18
C LEU A 114 23.67 -8.26 14.61
N ASP A 115 24.54 -9.25 14.82
CA ASP A 115 24.93 -9.69 16.15
C ASP A 115 26.31 -9.07 16.48
N VAL A 116 26.41 -8.33 17.59
CA VAL A 116 27.64 -7.64 18.02
C VAL A 116 27.99 -8.00 19.48
N PRO A 117 29.29 -8.05 19.85
CA PRO A 117 29.71 -8.46 21.19
C PRO A 117 29.56 -7.37 22.27
N GLU A 118 29.06 -6.19 21.91
CA GLU A 118 29.06 -4.98 22.73
C GLU A 118 27.94 -4.93 23.78
N THR A 119 28.10 -4.04 24.76
CA THR A 119 27.03 -3.70 25.70
C THR A 119 25.97 -2.78 25.07
N LEU A 120 24.81 -2.68 25.73
CA LEU A 120 23.68 -1.88 25.26
C LEU A 120 24.05 -0.40 24.97
N THR A 121 24.85 0.21 25.84
CA THR A 121 25.28 1.61 25.71
C THR A 121 26.39 1.80 24.69
N GLU A 122 27.29 0.82 24.54
CA GLU A 122 28.37 0.86 23.55
C GLU A 122 27.86 0.71 22.12
N ALA A 123 26.70 0.06 21.94
CA ALA A 123 26.05 -0.10 20.64
C ALA A 123 25.30 1.17 20.15
N ILE A 124 25.26 2.26 20.92
CA ILE A 124 24.55 3.50 20.53
C ILE A 124 25.09 4.11 19.22
N PRO A 125 26.41 4.22 18.97
CA PRO A 125 26.93 4.68 17.67
C PRO A 125 26.49 3.80 16.50
N LEU A 126 26.38 2.48 16.71
CA LEU A 126 25.88 1.54 15.70
C LEU A 126 24.38 1.76 15.45
N LEU A 127 23.59 2.00 16.50
CA LEU A 127 22.18 2.36 16.36
C LEU A 127 22.00 3.64 15.54
N GLU A 128 22.86 4.64 15.73
CA GLU A 128 22.85 5.87 14.94
C GLU A 128 23.21 5.62 13.47
N ASP A 129 24.28 4.85 13.19
CA ASP A 129 24.67 4.53 11.82
C ASP A 129 23.61 3.73 11.08
N LEU A 130 23.05 2.71 11.73
CA LEU A 130 21.93 1.94 11.20
C LEU A 130 20.70 2.82 11.02
N TYR A 131 20.42 3.73 11.96
CA TYR A 131 19.27 4.62 11.86
C TYR A 131 19.41 5.60 10.72
N TYR A 132 20.60 6.07 10.34
CA TYR A 132 20.77 6.93 9.16
C TYR A 132 21.07 6.15 7.87
N ALA A 133 21.08 4.82 7.92
CA ALA A 133 21.53 3.96 6.83
C ALA A 133 22.97 4.28 6.36
N SER A 134 23.81 4.78 7.28
CA SER A 134 25.24 5.08 7.09
C SER A 134 26.10 3.81 7.17
N VAL A 135 25.65 2.73 6.52
CA VAL A 135 26.29 1.42 6.52
C VAL A 135 26.57 0.99 5.08
N THR A 136 27.79 0.50 4.87
CA THR A 136 28.22 -0.09 3.61
C THR A 136 28.53 -1.56 3.80
N CYS A 137 28.25 -2.37 2.79
CA CYS A 137 28.51 -3.79 2.75
C CYS A 137 29.35 -4.10 1.50
N ALA A 138 30.58 -4.56 1.69
CA ALA A 138 31.57 -4.75 0.63
C ALA A 138 31.77 -3.49 -0.24
N GLY A 139 31.75 -2.31 0.39
CA GLY A 139 31.91 -1.01 -0.27
C GLY A 139 30.66 -0.46 -0.98
N LEU A 140 29.56 -1.21 -1.00
CA LEU A 140 28.28 -0.74 -1.55
C LEU A 140 27.36 -0.21 -0.44
N PRO A 141 26.64 0.90 -0.65
CA PRO A 141 25.58 1.34 0.26
C PRO A 141 24.53 0.26 0.46
N LEU A 142 24.04 0.11 1.69
CA LEU A 142 23.01 -0.89 2.04
C LEU A 142 21.76 -0.80 1.14
N GLU A 143 21.34 0.42 0.80
CA GLU A 143 20.16 0.69 -0.05
C GLU A 143 20.34 0.09 -1.45
N GLN A 144 21.50 0.31 -2.05
CA GLN A 144 21.84 -0.22 -3.38
C GLN A 144 21.93 -1.75 -3.35
N LEU A 145 22.61 -2.31 -2.34
CA LEU A 145 22.69 -3.75 -2.16
C LEU A 145 21.28 -4.37 -2.02
N ALA A 146 20.41 -3.78 -1.21
CA ALA A 146 19.07 -4.28 -0.99
C ALA A 146 18.21 -4.22 -2.27
N ALA A 147 18.35 -3.18 -3.08
CA ALA A 147 17.65 -3.01 -4.35
C ALA A 147 18.07 -4.05 -5.40
N ASP A 148 19.39 -4.25 -5.56
CA ASP A 148 19.94 -5.20 -6.51
C ASP A 148 19.44 -6.64 -6.24
N ARG A 149 19.23 -6.98 -4.96
CA ARG A 149 18.80 -8.33 -4.55
C ARG A 149 17.35 -8.68 -4.89
N ILE A 150 16.52 -7.66 -5.08
CA ILE A 150 15.12 -7.81 -5.48
C ILE A 150 14.88 -7.38 -6.94
N GLY A 151 15.95 -7.11 -7.69
CA GLY A 151 15.85 -6.71 -9.10
C GLY A 151 15.32 -5.30 -9.32
N CYS A 152 15.37 -4.42 -8.30
CA CYS A 152 15.00 -3.03 -8.47
C CYS A 152 16.12 -2.31 -9.23
N GLY A 153 15.88 -2.03 -10.51
CA GLY A 153 16.80 -1.26 -11.34
C GLY A 153 16.76 0.24 -11.03
N PRO A 154 17.74 1.01 -11.51
CA PRO A 154 17.69 2.46 -11.47
C PRO A 154 16.49 3.00 -12.26
N ASN A 155 15.84 4.03 -11.74
CA ASN A 155 14.78 4.75 -12.45
C ASN A 155 15.38 5.55 -13.63
N GLY A 156 14.55 6.21 -14.44
CA GLY A 156 14.97 6.97 -15.64
C GLY A 156 16.11 7.99 -15.45
N ASP A 157 16.42 8.37 -14.20
CA ASP A 157 17.52 9.27 -13.82
C ASP A 157 18.83 8.53 -13.41
N GLY A 158 18.89 7.20 -13.55
CA GLY A 158 20.09 6.40 -13.23
C GLY A 158 20.32 6.15 -11.74
N THR A 159 19.42 6.59 -10.86
CA THR A 159 19.49 6.38 -9.40
C THR A 159 18.47 5.35 -8.93
N VAL A 160 18.90 4.49 -8.01
CA VAL A 160 18.03 3.56 -7.29
C VAL A 160 17.28 4.35 -6.21
N PRO A 161 15.95 4.18 -6.07
CA PRO A 161 15.22 4.79 -4.97
C PRO A 161 15.78 4.36 -3.61
N GLY A 162 16.21 5.31 -2.78
CA GLY A 162 16.69 5.06 -1.41
C GLY A 162 15.57 4.61 -0.47
N PHE A 163 15.94 4.25 0.76
CA PHE A 163 14.97 3.88 1.78
C PHE A 163 14.09 5.07 2.19
N LEU A 164 12.86 4.76 2.59
CA LEU A 164 11.95 5.76 3.13
C LEU A 164 12.37 6.17 4.55
N PRO A 165 11.89 7.32 5.06
CA PRO A 165 12.21 7.76 6.41
C PRO A 165 11.72 6.80 7.50
N GLU A 166 10.62 6.10 7.26
CA GLU A 166 9.99 5.18 8.20
C GLU A 166 10.93 3.99 8.49
N ARG A 167 11.41 3.90 9.73
CA ARG A 167 12.34 2.87 10.18
C ARG A 167 12.14 2.56 11.65
N HIS A 168 12.40 1.33 12.04
CA HIS A 168 12.29 0.90 13.44
C HIS A 168 13.42 -0.09 13.78
N GLN A 169 14.04 0.09 14.94
CA GLN A 169 15.15 -0.72 15.40
C GLN A 169 14.72 -1.60 16.56
N LEU A 170 15.16 -2.84 16.55
CA LEU A 170 14.92 -3.81 17.60
C LEU A 170 16.27 -4.20 18.20
N VAL A 171 16.39 -4.08 19.51
CA VAL A 171 17.59 -4.43 20.26
C VAL A 171 17.25 -5.60 21.17
N PHE A 172 17.93 -6.71 21.00
CA PHE A 172 17.69 -7.94 21.75
C PHE A 172 18.92 -8.38 22.54
N ARG A 173 18.73 -8.68 23.82
CA ARG A 173 19.78 -9.17 24.73
C ARG A 173 19.25 -10.31 25.60
N SER A 174 20.05 -11.35 25.83
CA SER A 174 19.69 -12.35 26.85
C SER A 174 19.94 -11.79 28.26
N VAL A 175 19.09 -12.21 29.19
CA VAL A 175 19.18 -11.85 30.61
C VAL A 175 18.89 -13.13 31.39
N ASP A 176 19.89 -13.61 32.11
CA ASP A 176 19.78 -14.85 32.88
C ASP A 176 19.36 -14.58 34.32
N THR A 177 19.77 -13.43 34.88
CA THR A 177 19.44 -13.02 36.26
C THR A 177 18.78 -11.64 36.31
N PRO A 178 17.95 -11.34 37.32
CA PRO A 178 17.30 -10.03 37.45
C PRO A 178 18.28 -8.86 37.49
N ASP A 179 19.47 -9.04 38.07
CA ASP A 179 20.50 -8.00 38.18
C ASP A 179 21.13 -7.63 36.83
N GLN A 180 20.99 -8.50 35.82
CA GLN A 180 21.44 -8.23 34.45
C GLN A 180 20.37 -7.51 33.61
N ALA A 181 19.13 -7.41 34.11
CA ALA A 181 18.09 -6.66 33.42
C ALA A 181 18.48 -5.17 33.37
N PRO A 182 18.35 -4.50 32.21
CA PRO A 182 18.70 -3.09 32.09
C PRO A 182 17.81 -2.25 33.01
N ASN A 183 18.42 -1.32 33.74
CA ASN A 183 17.68 -0.31 34.51
C ASN A 183 17.06 0.74 33.58
N ASP A 184 16.11 1.51 34.10
CA ASP A 184 15.40 2.55 33.34
C ASP A 184 16.35 3.57 32.67
N ASP A 185 17.48 3.90 33.31
CA ASP A 185 18.51 4.78 32.75
C ASP A 185 19.15 4.19 31.49
N THR A 186 19.53 2.92 31.52
CA THR A 186 20.10 2.22 30.34
C THR A 186 19.06 2.13 29.23
N VAL A 187 17.82 1.77 29.57
CA VAL A 187 16.70 1.70 28.61
C VAL A 187 16.53 3.05 27.92
N GLN A 188 16.52 4.13 28.69
CA GLN A 188 16.37 5.49 28.18
C GLN A 188 17.53 5.87 27.26
N ARG A 189 18.78 5.65 27.69
CA ARG A 189 19.98 6.00 26.91
C ARG A 189 20.01 5.28 25.56
N VAL A 190 19.54 4.03 25.52
CA VAL A 190 19.41 3.27 24.27
C VAL A 190 18.28 3.81 23.38
N ILE A 191 17.09 4.04 23.93
CA ILE A 191 15.92 4.45 23.14
C ILE A 191 16.06 5.89 22.61
N TYR A 192 16.52 6.82 23.44
CA TYR A 192 16.74 8.21 23.04
C TYR A 192 18.12 8.47 22.45
N ARG A 193 19.04 7.50 22.53
CA ARG A 193 20.41 7.56 21.99
C ARG A 193 21.19 8.77 22.50
N THR A 194 20.94 9.14 23.75
CA THR A 194 21.51 10.33 24.36
C THR A 194 21.81 10.07 25.82
N ASP A 195 22.85 10.73 26.31
CA ASP A 195 23.29 10.64 27.70
C ASP A 195 22.82 11.88 28.47
N LEU A 196 21.50 11.97 28.67
CA LEU A 196 20.86 13.08 29.38
C LEU A 196 20.20 12.59 30.67
N PRO A 197 20.24 13.39 31.75
CA PRO A 197 19.65 13.01 33.04
C PRO A 197 18.15 12.73 32.91
N TYR A 198 17.73 11.56 33.39
CA TYR A 198 16.36 11.08 33.28
C TYR A 198 15.35 12.00 33.98
N ARG A 199 14.26 12.33 33.27
CA ARG A 199 13.05 12.90 33.85
C ARG A 199 11.85 12.05 33.43
N ALA A 200 11.36 11.24 34.36
CA ALA A 200 10.26 10.30 34.10
C ALA A 200 9.00 10.96 33.52
N GLU A 201 8.71 12.20 33.92
CA GLU A 201 7.55 12.99 33.48
C GLU A 201 7.55 13.33 31.98
N HIS A 202 8.69 13.23 31.30
CA HIS A 202 8.83 13.54 29.87
C HIS A 202 9.19 12.31 29.04
N SER A 203 9.13 11.12 29.63
CA SER A 203 9.37 9.87 28.93
C SER A 203 8.16 9.51 28.07
N SER A 204 8.41 9.33 26.77
CA SER A 204 7.48 8.74 25.80
C SER A 204 7.68 7.23 25.63
N ILE A 205 8.54 6.62 26.46
CA ILE A 205 8.81 5.19 26.45
C ILE A 205 7.58 4.45 26.97
N ARG A 206 7.13 3.45 26.22
CA ARG A 206 6.02 2.57 26.56
C ARG A 206 6.56 1.22 27.02
N TYR A 207 5.92 0.63 28.01
CA TYR A 207 6.28 -0.70 28.53
C TYR A 207 5.11 -1.65 28.32
N ALA A 208 5.29 -2.66 27.46
CA ALA A 208 4.26 -3.65 27.18
C ALA A 208 4.06 -4.56 28.41
N ALA A 209 2.89 -4.49 29.05
CA ALA A 209 2.64 -5.16 30.33
C ALA A 209 2.94 -6.67 30.28
N GLU A 210 2.55 -7.34 29.19
CA GLU A 210 2.73 -8.79 29.04
C GLU A 210 4.20 -9.19 28.84
N LEU A 211 5.02 -8.30 28.27
CA LEU A 211 6.46 -8.52 28.11
C LEU A 211 7.27 -8.20 29.38
N ASN A 212 6.71 -7.44 30.32
CA ASN A 212 7.40 -7.03 31.55
C ASN A 212 6.89 -7.79 32.79
N ARG A 213 6.23 -8.94 32.61
CA ARG A 213 5.66 -9.74 33.72
C ARG A 213 6.71 -10.38 34.64
N ARG A 214 7.93 -10.63 34.15
CA ARG A 214 9.00 -11.27 34.92
C ARG A 214 10.10 -10.26 35.22
N PRO A 215 10.76 -10.35 36.39
CA PRO A 215 11.88 -9.46 36.73
C PRO A 215 13.11 -9.64 35.83
N THR A 216 13.21 -10.75 35.09
CA THR A 216 14.28 -11.00 34.11
C THR A 216 13.92 -10.54 32.69
N THR A 217 12.70 -10.05 32.46
CA THR A 217 12.21 -9.66 31.13
C THR A 217 11.98 -8.16 31.07
N VAL A 218 12.50 -7.52 30.04
CA VAL A 218 12.23 -6.11 29.74
C VAL A 218 11.71 -6.00 28.32
N GLY A 219 10.66 -5.21 28.13
CA GLY A 219 10.08 -4.87 26.83
C GLY A 219 9.72 -3.38 26.83
N ALA A 220 10.66 -2.55 26.39
CA ALA A 220 10.53 -1.11 26.34
C ALA A 220 10.47 -0.64 24.87
N LEU A 221 9.53 0.23 24.56
CA LEU A 221 9.22 0.66 23.21
C LEU A 221 9.29 2.18 23.11
N GLY A 222 10.08 2.66 22.17
CA GLY A 222 10.02 4.02 21.65
C GLY A 222 9.49 4.05 20.22
N PRO A 223 9.27 5.24 19.64
CA PRO A 223 8.80 5.36 18.26
C PRO A 223 9.76 4.74 17.22
N TYR A 224 11.07 4.81 17.48
CA TYR A 224 12.10 4.39 16.51
C TYR A 224 12.93 3.19 16.97
N VAL A 225 12.93 2.88 18.27
CA VAL A 225 13.76 1.81 18.86
C VAL A 225 12.92 1.08 19.90
N SER A 226 12.91 -0.24 19.85
CA SER A 226 12.41 -1.10 20.93
C SER A 226 13.53 -1.97 21.49
N LEU A 227 13.57 -2.08 22.82
CA LEU A 227 14.51 -2.89 23.56
C LEU A 227 13.79 -4.07 24.21
N LEU A 228 14.22 -5.28 23.89
CA LEU A 228 13.69 -6.51 24.43
C LEU A 228 14.82 -7.34 25.05
N CYS A 229 14.68 -7.65 26.35
CA CYS A 229 15.67 -8.41 27.08
C CYS A 229 15.06 -9.64 27.75
N GLY A 230 15.79 -10.76 27.74
CA GLY A 230 15.43 -11.98 28.48
C GLY A 230 14.21 -12.73 27.92
N HIS A 231 13.88 -12.54 26.63
CA HIS A 231 12.75 -13.21 25.98
C HIS A 231 13.17 -14.51 25.29
N GLN A 232 12.17 -15.30 24.86
CA GLN A 232 12.40 -16.52 24.08
C GLN A 232 12.59 -16.16 22.61
N ASP A 233 13.42 -16.91 21.88
CA ASP A 233 13.75 -16.63 20.46
C ASP A 233 12.50 -16.46 19.58
N TYR A 234 11.47 -17.28 19.82
CA TYR A 234 10.24 -17.19 19.02
C TYR A 234 9.45 -15.90 19.26
N VAL A 235 9.53 -15.32 20.47
CA VAL A 235 8.90 -14.04 20.78
C VAL A 235 9.62 -12.91 20.07
N GLU A 236 10.95 -12.94 20.05
CA GLU A 236 11.75 -11.97 19.32
C GLU A 236 11.47 -11.98 17.82
N ASN A 237 11.32 -13.16 17.21
CA ASN A 237 10.94 -13.29 15.81
C ASN A 237 9.51 -12.79 15.53
N CYS A 238 8.56 -13.00 16.44
CA CYS A 238 7.20 -12.44 16.32
C CYS A 238 7.20 -10.91 16.46
N VAL A 239 8.09 -10.38 17.31
CA VAL A 239 8.34 -8.93 17.49
C VAL A 239 8.96 -8.33 16.22
N LEU A 240 9.91 -9.03 15.59
CA LEU A 240 10.45 -8.66 14.29
C LEU A 240 9.35 -8.54 13.24
N LEU A 241 8.48 -9.54 13.11
CA LEU A 241 7.36 -9.51 12.16
C LEU A 241 6.37 -8.37 12.49
N SER A 242 6.14 -8.08 13.77
CA SER A 242 5.32 -6.94 14.18
C SER A 242 5.95 -5.60 13.78
N ALA A 243 7.27 -5.45 13.90
CA ALA A 243 7.98 -4.26 13.44
C ALA A 243 7.99 -4.12 11.92
N VAL A 244 8.15 -5.23 11.19
CA VAL A 244 8.01 -5.26 9.72
C VAL A 244 6.62 -4.78 9.29
N GLN A 245 5.56 -5.31 9.93
CA GLN A 245 4.20 -4.87 9.66
C GLN A 245 4.01 -3.38 9.99
N ALA A 246 4.46 -2.92 11.15
CA ALA A 246 4.29 -1.54 11.59
C ALA A 246 5.03 -0.53 10.68
N VAL A 247 6.26 -0.84 10.28
CA VAL A 247 7.04 -0.01 9.35
C VAL A 247 6.42 -0.02 7.96
N GLY A 248 5.96 -1.17 7.46
CA GLY A 248 5.25 -1.28 6.19
C GLY A 248 3.94 -0.47 6.17
N SER A 249 3.13 -0.59 7.23
CA SER A 249 1.89 0.21 7.38
C SER A 249 2.18 1.71 7.52
N ALA A 250 3.25 2.11 8.22
CA ALA A 250 3.65 3.51 8.31
C ALA A 250 4.09 4.08 6.96
N ALA A 251 4.83 3.30 6.16
CA ALA A 251 5.22 3.67 4.81
C ALA A 251 3.99 3.84 3.91
N ARG A 252 3.08 2.87 3.93
CA ARG A 252 1.85 2.94 3.13
C ARG A 252 0.97 4.11 3.53
N LEU A 253 0.89 4.41 4.83
CA LEU A 253 0.16 5.56 5.33
C LEU A 253 0.74 6.89 4.83
N ARG A 254 2.07 7.00 4.73
CA ARG A 254 2.76 8.17 4.15
C ARG A 254 2.37 8.35 2.67
N GLU A 255 2.35 7.28 1.90
CA GLU A 255 1.95 7.30 0.48
C GLU A 255 0.50 7.72 0.31
N ILE A 256 -0.42 7.10 1.06
CA ILE A 256 -1.85 7.46 1.07
C ILE A 256 -2.01 8.94 1.41
N ARG A 257 -1.28 9.42 2.43
CA ARG A 257 -1.30 10.83 2.82
C ARG A 257 -0.88 11.73 1.66
N ALA A 258 0.23 11.41 0.99
CA ALA A 258 0.74 12.21 -0.13
C ALA A 258 -0.29 12.32 -1.26
N VAL A 259 -0.87 11.19 -1.69
CA VAL A 259 -1.89 11.18 -2.75
C VAL A 259 -3.17 11.88 -2.33
N ALA A 260 -3.62 11.68 -1.08
CA ALA A 260 -4.79 12.37 -0.55
C ALA A 260 -4.60 13.90 -0.57
N TYR A 261 -3.40 14.40 -0.22
CA TYR A 261 -3.08 15.82 -0.34
C TYR A 261 -3.13 16.31 -1.79
N THR A 262 -2.66 15.52 -2.76
CA THR A 262 -2.78 15.85 -4.19
C THR A 262 -4.25 15.96 -4.62
N TYR A 263 -5.14 15.07 -4.16
CA TYR A 263 -6.58 15.19 -4.43
C TYR A 263 -7.22 16.41 -3.77
N VAL A 264 -6.90 16.69 -2.50
CA VAL A 264 -7.37 17.90 -1.81
C VAL A 264 -6.89 19.15 -2.56
N HIS A 265 -5.63 19.18 -2.98
CA HIS A 265 -5.07 20.29 -3.75
C HIS A 265 -5.77 20.44 -5.10
N ARG A 266 -5.97 19.35 -5.85
CA ARG A 266 -6.71 19.34 -7.12
C ARG A 266 -8.14 19.83 -6.97
N PHE A 267 -8.83 19.44 -5.90
CA PHE A 267 -10.17 19.91 -5.57
C PHE A 267 -10.19 21.42 -5.27
N ARG A 268 -9.24 21.92 -4.46
CA ARG A 268 -9.15 23.34 -4.08
C ARG A 268 -8.72 24.26 -5.22
N HIS A 269 -7.77 23.81 -6.04
CA HIS A 269 -7.23 24.57 -7.18
C HIS A 269 -7.99 24.33 -8.47
N ARG A 270 -9.12 23.62 -8.41
CA ARG A 270 -10.09 23.64 -9.48
C ARG A 270 -10.75 25.02 -9.51
N THR A 271 -10.06 25.98 -10.12
CA THR A 271 -10.51 27.35 -10.29
C THR A 271 -11.95 27.34 -10.78
N ALA A 272 -12.78 28.22 -10.23
CA ALA A 272 -14.18 28.44 -10.63
C ALA A 272 -14.33 28.96 -12.09
N ASP A 273 -13.29 28.80 -12.91
CA ASP A 273 -13.12 29.42 -14.21
C ASP A 273 -13.20 28.36 -15.32
N GLN A 274 -14.32 28.41 -16.05
CA GLN A 274 -14.45 28.07 -17.48
C GLN A 274 -14.30 26.61 -17.97
N GLY A 275 -14.73 25.62 -17.19
CA GLY A 275 -15.07 24.29 -17.71
C GLY A 275 -16.57 24.14 -18.02
N ASN A 276 -16.93 23.36 -19.05
CA ASN A 276 -18.32 22.90 -19.23
C ASN A 276 -18.78 22.16 -17.95
N ALA A 277 -20.05 22.24 -17.57
CA ALA A 277 -20.58 21.54 -16.38
C ALA A 277 -20.27 20.04 -16.40
N HIS A 278 -20.20 19.47 -17.60
CA HIS A 278 -19.77 18.09 -17.83
C HIS A 278 -18.31 17.82 -17.42
N ASP A 279 -17.35 18.65 -17.83
CA ASP A 279 -15.93 18.49 -17.47
C ASP A 279 -15.73 18.68 -15.96
N ARG A 280 -16.55 19.54 -15.37
CA ARG A 280 -16.64 19.75 -13.93
C ARG A 280 -17.13 18.47 -13.23
N ARG A 281 -18.16 17.83 -13.76
CA ARG A 281 -18.67 16.56 -13.22
C ARG A 281 -17.64 15.43 -13.33
N THR A 282 -17.06 15.22 -14.50
CA THR A 282 -16.09 14.14 -14.72
C THR A 282 -14.89 14.26 -13.79
N THR A 283 -14.37 15.48 -13.60
CA THR A 283 -13.26 15.71 -12.66
C THR A 283 -13.63 15.37 -11.21
N LEU A 284 -14.88 15.62 -10.78
CA LEU A 284 -15.31 15.27 -9.42
C LEU A 284 -15.50 13.77 -9.24
N GLU A 285 -16.07 13.11 -10.25
CA GLU A 285 -16.20 11.66 -10.28
C GLU A 285 -14.82 10.99 -10.23
N ASP A 286 -13.85 11.48 -11.01
CA ASP A 286 -12.48 10.94 -11.00
C ASP A 286 -11.79 11.14 -9.64
N ILE A 287 -12.05 12.26 -8.94
CA ILE A 287 -11.53 12.47 -7.58
C ILE A 287 -12.25 11.54 -6.58
N SER A 288 -13.57 11.40 -6.68
CA SER A 288 -14.37 10.53 -5.82
C SER A 288 -13.94 9.07 -5.94
N ASP A 289 -13.79 8.56 -7.16
CA ASP A 289 -13.28 7.21 -7.43
C ASP A 289 -11.88 7.01 -6.82
N GLY A 290 -11.02 8.02 -6.94
CA GLY A 290 -9.68 8.02 -6.33
C GLY A 290 -9.71 7.98 -4.80
N LEU A 291 -10.66 8.68 -4.16
CA LEU A 291 -10.81 8.68 -2.70
C LEU A 291 -11.33 7.36 -2.18
N SER A 292 -12.35 6.78 -2.83
CA SER A 292 -12.86 5.46 -2.46
C SER A 292 -11.74 4.40 -2.50
N GLN A 293 -10.83 4.50 -3.47
CA GLN A 293 -9.68 3.62 -3.52
C GLN A 293 -8.70 3.85 -2.35
N LEU A 294 -8.42 5.11 -1.98
CA LEU A 294 -7.55 5.42 -0.85
C LEU A 294 -8.15 4.97 0.49
N GLU A 295 -9.46 5.02 0.66
CA GLU A 295 -10.14 4.52 1.86
C GLU A 295 -10.02 3.00 1.98
N VAL A 296 -10.21 2.27 0.88
CA VAL A 296 -9.98 0.82 0.85
C VAL A 296 -8.53 0.48 1.19
N GLU A 297 -7.57 1.21 0.61
CA GLU A 297 -6.15 1.04 0.90
C GLU A 297 -5.79 1.36 2.36
N LEU A 298 -6.36 2.42 2.93
CA LEU A 298 -6.17 2.78 4.33
C LEU A 298 -6.68 1.67 5.26
N SER A 299 -7.88 1.18 4.99
CA SER A 299 -8.50 0.13 5.80
C SER A 299 -7.72 -1.18 5.72
N TYR A 300 -7.40 -1.63 4.51
CA TYR A 300 -6.75 -2.92 4.29
C TYR A 300 -5.25 -2.92 4.66
N SER A 301 -4.51 -1.89 4.27
CA SER A 301 -3.04 -1.89 4.38
C SER A 301 -2.52 -1.31 5.70
N VAL A 302 -3.32 -0.50 6.39
CA VAL A 302 -2.90 0.22 7.60
C VAL A 302 -3.72 -0.19 8.81
N GLU A 303 -5.05 -0.10 8.73
CA GLU A 303 -5.93 -0.33 9.89
C GLU A 303 -6.02 -1.82 10.26
N ALA A 304 -6.24 -2.70 9.27
CA ALA A 304 -6.27 -4.15 9.49
C ALA A 304 -4.96 -4.67 10.10
N GLY A 305 -3.83 -4.04 9.76
CA GLY A 305 -2.52 -4.39 10.27
C GLY A 305 -2.34 -4.17 11.77
N ALA A 306 -3.17 -3.34 12.42
CA ALA A 306 -3.06 -3.01 13.84
C ALA A 306 -3.67 -4.08 14.76
N GLU A 307 -4.51 -4.98 14.24
CA GLU A 307 -5.28 -5.95 15.03
C GLU A 307 -4.69 -7.38 14.94
N ILE A 308 -3.43 -7.55 15.33
CA ILE A 308 -2.76 -8.87 15.27
C ILE A 308 -3.41 -9.94 16.16
N GLY A 309 -4.13 -9.54 17.21
CA GLY A 309 -4.71 -10.45 18.21
C GLY A 309 -5.73 -11.44 17.63
N MET A 310 -6.41 -11.06 16.54
CA MET A 310 -7.32 -11.96 15.82
C MET A 310 -6.58 -13.06 15.03
N LEU A 311 -5.31 -12.84 14.70
CA LEU A 311 -4.51 -13.72 13.85
C LEU A 311 -3.59 -14.61 14.68
N VAL A 312 -2.94 -14.03 15.69
CA VAL A 312 -1.95 -14.72 16.53
C VAL A 312 -2.39 -14.63 18.00
N PRO A 313 -2.97 -15.70 18.57
CA PRO A 313 -3.51 -15.68 19.92
C PRO A 313 -2.38 -15.82 20.96
N ALA A 314 -1.59 -14.76 21.13
CA ALA A 314 -0.47 -14.70 22.06
C ALA A 314 -0.35 -13.33 22.71
N LEU A 315 -0.76 -13.23 23.98
CA LEU A 315 -0.79 -11.98 24.77
C LEU A 315 0.52 -11.17 24.73
N ARG A 316 1.67 -11.85 24.77
CA ARG A 316 2.99 -11.18 24.69
C ARG A 316 3.23 -10.49 23.35
N VAL A 317 2.84 -11.13 22.26
CA VAL A 317 3.00 -10.59 20.90
C VAL A 317 1.98 -9.49 20.66
N GLU A 318 0.73 -9.72 21.08
CA GLU A 318 -0.36 -8.76 20.98
C GLU A 318 -0.06 -7.46 21.75
N SER A 319 0.32 -7.56 23.02
CA SER A 319 0.66 -6.41 23.86
C SER A 319 1.83 -5.61 23.29
N PHE A 320 2.86 -6.28 22.76
CA PHE A 320 3.95 -5.61 22.07
C PHE A 320 3.47 -4.87 20.82
N HIS A 321 2.69 -5.55 19.98
CA HIS A 321 2.24 -5.02 18.71
C HIS A 321 1.35 -3.78 18.89
N GLN A 322 0.41 -3.82 19.84
CA GLN A 322 -0.45 -2.68 20.16
C GLN A 322 0.36 -1.47 20.65
N GLU A 323 1.29 -1.68 21.59
CA GLU A 323 2.15 -0.60 22.09
C GLU A 323 3.10 -0.08 21.00
N LEU A 324 3.57 -0.92 20.08
CA LEU A 324 4.40 -0.50 18.96
C LEU A 324 3.62 0.39 17.98
N PHE A 325 2.42 -0.03 17.58
CA PHE A 325 1.55 0.75 16.69
C PHE A 325 1.17 2.10 17.32
N ALA A 326 0.94 2.11 18.64
CA ALA A 326 0.71 3.33 19.41
C ALA A 326 1.97 4.22 19.51
N ALA A 327 3.16 3.64 19.74
CA ALA A 327 4.43 4.38 19.84
C ALA A 327 4.83 5.04 18.52
N ILE A 328 4.64 4.34 17.39
CA ILE A 328 4.89 4.89 16.04
C ILE A 328 3.79 5.92 15.66
N GLY A 329 2.59 5.76 16.22
CA GLY A 329 1.43 6.63 15.98
C GLY A 329 0.72 6.32 14.66
N VAL A 330 0.79 5.08 14.18
CA VAL A 330 0.16 4.68 12.90
C VAL A 330 -1.37 4.81 12.97
N THR A 331 -1.97 4.34 14.06
CA THR A 331 -3.43 4.31 14.26
C THR A 331 -4.04 5.70 14.34
N GLU A 332 -3.47 6.60 15.13
CA GLU A 332 -3.95 7.98 15.27
C GLU A 332 -3.80 8.78 13.95
N ARG A 333 -2.67 8.58 13.24
CA ARG A 333 -2.44 9.23 11.95
C ARG A 333 -3.38 8.68 10.88
N ALA A 334 -3.68 7.38 10.88
CA ALA A 334 -4.68 6.77 10.01
C ALA A 334 -6.07 7.36 10.24
N ALA A 335 -6.51 7.45 11.50
CA ALA A 335 -7.79 8.09 11.85
C ALA A 335 -7.88 9.54 11.36
N THR A 336 -6.79 10.31 11.49
CA THR A 336 -6.73 11.70 11.00
C THR A 336 -6.88 11.77 9.47
N ILE A 337 -6.22 10.87 8.73
CA ILE A 337 -6.32 10.82 7.27
C ILE A 337 -7.71 10.34 6.85
N GLY A 338 -8.28 9.32 7.50
CA GLY A 338 -9.65 8.87 7.26
C GLY A 338 -10.68 9.99 7.45
N GLN A 339 -10.52 10.84 8.49
CA GLN A 339 -11.36 12.02 8.66
C GLN A 339 -11.19 13.05 7.54
N MET A 340 -9.97 13.23 7.02
CA MET A 340 -9.71 14.13 5.90
C MET A 340 -10.36 13.64 4.61
N LEU A 341 -10.28 12.33 4.32
CA LEU A 341 -10.91 11.69 3.16
C LEU A 341 -12.44 11.85 3.23
N ASN A 342 -13.04 11.51 4.37
CA ASN A 342 -14.48 11.69 4.62
C ASN A 342 -14.95 13.14 4.43
N ARG A 343 -14.16 14.13 4.88
CA ARG A 343 -14.51 15.55 4.69
C ARG A 343 -14.47 15.96 3.22
N LEU A 344 -13.49 15.44 2.47
CA LEU A 344 -13.38 15.72 1.05
C LEU A 344 -14.51 15.04 0.25
N ASP A 345 -14.86 13.81 0.58
CA ASP A 345 -15.98 13.10 -0.05
C ASP A 345 -17.31 13.86 0.12
N ASN A 346 -17.60 14.30 1.35
CA ASN A 346 -18.77 15.14 1.62
C ASN A 346 -18.77 16.45 0.81
N ALA A 347 -17.60 17.10 0.66
CA ALA A 347 -17.47 18.32 -0.14
C ALA A 347 -17.68 18.05 -1.64
N ILE A 348 -17.20 16.92 -2.14
CA ILE A 348 -17.40 16.47 -3.53
C ILE A 348 -18.87 16.15 -3.78
N ALA A 349 -19.54 15.44 -2.88
CA ALA A 349 -20.96 15.11 -3.00
C ALA A 349 -21.85 16.37 -3.07
N ALA A 350 -21.56 17.37 -2.21
CA ALA A 350 -22.26 18.65 -2.24
C ALA A 350 -22.03 19.40 -3.57
N GLU A 351 -20.80 19.39 -4.07
CA GLU A 351 -20.43 20.01 -5.32
C GLU A 351 -21.05 19.29 -6.54
N LEU A 352 -21.07 17.96 -6.54
CA LEU A 352 -21.67 17.14 -7.59
C LEU A 352 -23.18 17.42 -7.67
N THR A 353 -23.85 17.54 -6.52
CA THR A 353 -25.26 17.95 -6.43
C THR A 353 -25.49 19.35 -7.02
N SER A 354 -24.56 20.28 -6.77
CA SER A 354 -24.60 21.63 -7.35
C SER A 354 -24.46 21.61 -8.88
N VAL A 355 -23.50 20.83 -9.39
CA VAL A 355 -23.29 20.64 -10.83
C VAL A 355 -24.50 19.98 -11.49
N GLU A 356 -25.05 18.93 -10.89
CA GLU A 356 -26.24 18.24 -11.40
C GLU A 356 -27.44 19.20 -11.46
N SER A 357 -27.60 20.06 -10.44
CA SER A 357 -28.63 21.12 -10.46
C SER A 357 -28.42 22.11 -11.61
N MET A 358 -27.17 22.49 -11.91
CA MET A 358 -26.85 23.35 -13.06
C MET A 358 -27.13 22.66 -14.40
N GLU A 359 -26.75 21.39 -14.55
CA GLU A 359 -27.00 20.59 -15.75
C GLU A 359 -28.50 20.42 -15.99
N ARG A 360 -29.28 20.08 -14.95
CA ARG A 360 -30.75 19.99 -15.03
C ARG A 360 -31.37 21.30 -15.50
N ARG A 361 -30.95 22.45 -14.97
CA ARG A 361 -31.43 23.77 -15.44
C ARG A 361 -31.03 24.09 -16.89
N ALA A 362 -29.88 23.61 -17.35
CA ALA A 362 -29.46 23.77 -18.74
C ALA A 362 -30.24 22.83 -19.67
N ALA A 363 -30.45 21.58 -19.26
CA ALA A 363 -31.26 20.59 -19.96
C ALA A 363 -32.72 21.02 -20.05
N ASP A 364 -33.31 21.54 -18.98
CA ASP A 364 -34.66 22.09 -18.97
C ASP A 364 -34.81 23.24 -19.96
N ARG A 365 -33.84 24.16 -20.04
CA ARG A 365 -33.84 25.22 -21.07
C ARG A 365 -33.78 24.66 -22.49
N ARG A 366 -32.94 23.64 -22.74
CA ARG A 366 -32.86 22.98 -24.05
C ARG A 366 -34.15 22.23 -24.37
N ARG A 367 -34.74 21.55 -23.40
CA ARG A 367 -36.01 20.84 -23.52
C ARG A 367 -37.14 21.81 -23.81
N VAL A 368 -37.24 22.93 -23.08
CA VAL A 368 -38.22 23.98 -23.36
C VAL A 368 -38.03 24.51 -24.79
N ARG A 369 -36.81 24.83 -25.21
CA ARG A 369 -36.54 25.29 -26.59
C ARG A 369 -36.93 24.23 -27.63
N THR A 370 -36.65 22.96 -27.37
CA THR A 370 -36.96 21.85 -28.27
C THR A 370 -38.48 21.60 -28.32
N VAL A 371 -39.17 21.60 -27.19
CA VAL A 371 -40.63 21.47 -27.11
C VAL A 371 -41.28 22.66 -27.80
N VAL A 372 -40.83 23.88 -27.58
CA VAL A 372 -41.32 25.07 -28.30
C VAL A 372 -41.10 24.93 -29.81
N ALA A 373 -39.92 24.47 -30.24
CA ALA A 373 -39.64 24.24 -31.67
C ALA A 373 -40.52 23.13 -32.26
N VAL A 374 -40.70 22.01 -31.55
CA VAL A 374 -41.55 20.89 -31.99
C VAL A 374 -43.01 21.31 -32.03
N THR A 375 -43.52 22.00 -31.01
CA THR A 375 -44.88 22.53 -31.00
C THR A 375 -45.08 23.52 -32.13
N PHE A 376 -44.10 24.38 -32.42
CA PHE A 376 -44.13 25.29 -33.55
C PHE A 376 -44.20 24.54 -34.89
N VAL A 377 -43.31 23.56 -35.12
CA VAL A 377 -43.31 22.73 -36.33
C VAL A 377 -44.62 21.94 -36.47
N THR A 378 -45.13 21.38 -35.37
CA THR A 378 -46.39 20.60 -35.38
C THR A 378 -47.59 21.49 -35.65
N THR A 379 -47.61 22.71 -35.09
CA THR A 379 -48.66 23.70 -35.34
C THR A 379 -48.64 24.13 -36.81
N VAL A 380 -47.46 24.44 -37.36
CA VAL A 380 -47.28 24.81 -38.77
C VAL A 380 -47.65 23.65 -39.69
N SER A 381 -47.24 22.42 -39.39
CA SER A 381 -47.58 21.24 -40.17
C SER A 381 -49.08 20.92 -40.10
N GLY A 382 -49.69 21.07 -38.93
CA GLY A 382 -51.13 20.90 -38.73
C GLY A 382 -51.94 21.93 -39.49
N THR A 383 -51.56 23.22 -39.46
CA THR A 383 -52.22 24.26 -40.26
C THR A 383 -52.01 24.04 -41.75
N LEU A 384 -50.82 23.59 -42.18
CA LEU A 384 -50.56 23.23 -43.57
C LEU A 384 -51.43 22.05 -44.00
N SER A 385 -51.57 21.01 -43.15
CA SER A 385 -52.42 19.84 -43.41
C SER A 385 -53.91 20.20 -43.49
N LEU A 386 -54.36 21.16 -42.66
CA LEU A 386 -55.72 21.69 -42.70
C LEU A 386 -55.95 22.50 -43.98
N LEU A 387 -54.95 23.28 -44.41
CA LEU A 387 -54.94 23.99 -45.69
C LEU A 387 -54.96 23.00 -46.87
N PHE A 388 -54.22 21.90 -46.82
CA PHE A 388 -54.33 20.80 -47.78
C PHE A 388 -55.72 20.13 -47.76
N GLY A 389 -56.30 19.92 -46.59
CA GLY A 389 -57.67 19.44 -46.46
C GLY A 389 -58.69 20.39 -47.09
N PHE A 390 -58.50 21.70 -46.93
CA PHE A 390 -59.33 22.73 -47.57
C PHE A 390 -59.18 22.73 -49.10
N PHE A 391 -57.96 22.60 -49.63
CA PHE A 391 -57.74 22.47 -51.07
C PHE A 391 -58.20 21.11 -51.63
N GLY A 392 -58.22 20.06 -50.81
CA GLY A 392 -58.71 18.73 -51.19
C GLY A 392 -60.23 18.57 -51.12
N ILE A 393 -60.93 19.37 -50.30
CA ILE A 393 -62.39 19.43 -50.24
C ILE A 393 -62.84 20.52 -51.21
N ASN A 394 -62.93 20.20 -52.51
CA ASN A 394 -63.54 20.98 -53.61
C ASN A 394 -64.04 22.39 -53.25
N ALA A 395 -63.13 23.30 -52.89
CA ALA A 395 -63.44 24.71 -52.84
C ALA A 395 -63.57 25.17 -54.28
N ARG A 396 -64.63 25.92 -54.62
CA ARG A 396 -64.91 26.50 -55.96
C ARG A 396 -63.79 27.37 -56.58
N GLN A 397 -62.63 27.43 -55.93
CA GLN A 397 -61.43 28.19 -56.30
C GLN A 397 -60.27 27.28 -56.75
N VAL A 398 -60.46 25.95 -56.80
CA VAL A 398 -59.56 25.03 -57.50
C VAL A 398 -60.08 24.86 -58.92
N ASP A 399 -59.24 25.15 -59.91
CA ASP A 399 -59.57 25.10 -61.33
C ASP A 399 -59.78 23.62 -61.74
N ASP A 400 -61.02 23.23 -62.04
CA ASP A 400 -61.47 21.84 -62.28
C ASP A 400 -60.81 21.19 -63.53
N HIS A 401 -60.02 21.98 -64.27
CA HIS A 401 -59.29 21.58 -65.47
C HIS A 401 -57.78 21.33 -65.26
N ARG A 402 -57.23 21.47 -64.05
CA ARG A 402 -55.80 21.25 -63.79
C ARG A 402 -55.54 20.10 -62.81
N SER A 403 -54.58 19.25 -63.17
CA SER A 403 -54.18 18.09 -62.38
C SER A 403 -53.41 18.51 -61.13
N MET A 404 -53.61 17.80 -60.04
CA MET A 404 -52.91 17.99 -58.75
C MET A 404 -51.37 17.87 -58.85
N PHE A 405 -50.86 17.31 -59.95
CA PHE A 405 -49.43 17.13 -60.24
C PHE A 405 -48.86 18.16 -61.21
N ASP A 406 -49.59 19.24 -61.50
CA ASP A 406 -49.13 20.30 -62.38
C ASP A 406 -47.99 21.12 -61.73
N ASP A 407 -47.11 21.66 -62.57
CA ASP A 407 -45.86 22.35 -62.17
C ASP A 407 -46.12 23.70 -61.46
N HIS A 408 -47.40 24.06 -61.31
CA HIS A 408 -47.84 25.18 -60.51
C HIS A 408 -47.73 24.91 -58.99
N TYR A 409 -47.78 23.64 -58.58
CA TYR A 409 -47.77 23.23 -57.16
C TYR A 409 -46.40 22.71 -56.67
N THR A 410 -45.40 22.60 -57.54
CA THR A 410 -44.00 22.22 -57.24
C THR A 410 -43.35 23.03 -56.10
N PRO A 411 -43.50 24.37 -55.99
CA PRO A 411 -42.91 25.11 -54.87
C PRO A 411 -43.49 24.69 -53.50
N ILE A 412 -44.74 24.24 -53.47
CA ILE A 412 -45.40 23.77 -52.24
C ILE A 412 -44.83 22.39 -51.84
N TYR A 413 -44.67 21.46 -52.79
CA TYR A 413 -44.07 20.16 -52.51
C TYR A 413 -42.60 20.25 -52.08
N ALA A 414 -41.84 21.18 -52.65
CA ALA A 414 -40.45 21.44 -52.25
C ALA A 414 -40.34 21.94 -50.80
N LEU A 415 -41.24 22.85 -50.38
CA LEU A 415 -41.30 23.34 -49.01
C LEU A 415 -41.54 22.19 -48.01
N ILE A 416 -42.47 21.29 -48.33
CA ILE A 416 -42.80 20.14 -47.48
C ILE A 416 -41.62 19.17 -47.36
N ALA A 417 -41.00 18.82 -48.48
CA ALA A 417 -39.83 17.93 -48.49
C ALA A 417 -38.71 18.52 -47.62
N THR A 418 -38.50 19.83 -47.67
CA THR A 418 -37.49 20.53 -46.84
C THR A 418 -37.80 20.42 -45.34
N ILE A 419 -39.07 20.60 -44.94
CA ILE A 419 -39.49 20.47 -43.54
C ILE A 419 -39.28 19.04 -43.02
N LEU A 420 -39.63 18.03 -43.84
CA LEU A 420 -39.44 16.61 -43.51
C LEU A 420 -37.96 16.24 -43.35
N LEU A 421 -37.10 16.76 -44.23
CA LEU A 421 -35.65 16.54 -44.19
C LEU A 421 -35.02 17.18 -42.94
N CYS A 422 -35.46 18.38 -42.56
CA CYS A 422 -35.03 19.02 -41.32
C CYS A 422 -35.42 18.21 -40.08
N ALA A 423 -36.63 17.63 -40.05
CA ALA A 423 -37.07 16.78 -38.94
C ALA A 423 -36.22 15.50 -38.81
N LEU A 424 -35.92 14.85 -39.93
CA LEU A 424 -35.07 13.65 -39.96
C LEU A 424 -33.64 13.94 -39.50
N ALA A 425 -33.08 15.09 -39.90
CA ALA A 425 -31.74 15.52 -39.50
C ALA A 425 -31.62 15.74 -37.98
N ILE A 426 -32.64 16.35 -37.36
CA ILE A 426 -32.70 16.55 -35.90
C ILE A 426 -32.74 15.20 -35.18
N PHE A 427 -33.56 14.25 -35.66
CA PHE A 427 -33.67 12.91 -35.08
C PHE A 427 -32.35 12.12 -35.16
N ALA A 428 -31.69 12.16 -36.33
CA ALA A 428 -30.41 11.48 -36.53
C ALA A 428 -29.30 12.07 -35.63
N GLY A 429 -29.29 13.39 -35.44
CA GLY A 429 -28.34 14.07 -34.55
C GLY A 429 -28.43 13.60 -33.09
N MET A 430 -29.65 13.47 -32.57
CA MET A 430 -29.89 12.97 -31.20
C MET A 430 -29.40 11.54 -31.00
N ARG A 431 -29.73 10.64 -31.94
CA ARG A 431 -29.37 9.22 -31.90
C ARG A 431 -27.86 9.00 -31.99
N LEU A 432 -27.14 9.90 -32.67
CA LEU A 432 -25.68 9.85 -32.73
C LEU A 432 -25.08 10.28 -31.38
N GLN A 433 -25.63 11.31 -30.75
CA GLN A 433 -25.11 11.82 -29.48
C GLN A 433 -25.18 10.77 -28.36
N GLU A 434 -26.31 10.06 -28.24
CA GLU A 434 -26.48 8.97 -27.24
C GLU A 434 -25.41 7.86 -27.40
N ARG A 435 -25.13 7.44 -28.64
CA ARG A 435 -24.12 6.39 -28.91
C ARG A 435 -22.69 6.83 -28.63
N TRP A 436 -22.41 8.13 -28.63
CA TRP A 436 -21.10 8.67 -28.29
C TRP A 436 -20.89 8.73 -26.78
N GLU A 437 -21.94 8.96 -26.01
CA GLU A 437 -21.92 8.96 -24.54
C GLU A 437 -21.68 7.53 -24.01
N GLU A 438 -22.37 6.51 -24.54
CA GLU A 438 -22.16 5.09 -24.14
C GLU A 438 -20.74 4.57 -24.39
N ARG A 439 -20.03 5.12 -25.37
CA ARG A 439 -18.65 4.70 -25.68
C ARG A 439 -17.62 5.27 -24.71
N ARG A 440 -17.92 6.38 -24.03
CA ARG A 440 -17.03 7.00 -23.04
C ARG A 440 -17.03 6.27 -21.70
N ASP A 441 -18.17 5.72 -21.28
CA ASP A 441 -18.27 5.00 -20.00
C ASP A 441 -17.44 3.72 -19.95
N ARG A 442 -17.21 3.06 -21.10
CA ARG A 442 -16.38 1.84 -21.16
C ARG A 442 -14.89 2.08 -20.91
N SER A 443 -14.40 3.33 -20.93
CA SER A 443 -12.99 3.64 -20.64
C SER A 443 -12.66 3.84 -19.16
N ARG A 444 -13.65 3.82 -18.25
CA ARG A 444 -13.46 4.08 -16.81
C ARG A 444 -13.05 2.86 -15.98
N THR A 445 -13.13 1.64 -16.50
CA THR A 445 -12.90 0.40 -15.73
C THR A 445 -11.43 -0.04 -15.59
N ARG A 446 -10.46 0.89 -15.50
CA ARG A 446 -9.03 0.58 -15.20
C ARG A 446 -8.47 1.42 -14.05
N THR A 447 -9.25 1.59 -13.00
CA THR A 447 -8.95 2.47 -11.85
C THR A 447 -7.79 1.97 -10.98
N TRP A 448 -7.59 0.65 -10.84
CA TRP A 448 -6.46 0.09 -10.06
C TRP A 448 -5.09 0.49 -10.63
N GLU A 449 -4.90 0.31 -11.94
CA GLU A 449 -3.67 0.75 -12.63
C GLU A 449 -3.46 2.27 -12.51
N SER A 450 -4.54 3.07 -12.52
CA SER A 450 -4.40 4.52 -12.38
C SER A 450 -3.97 4.94 -10.98
N THR A 451 -4.49 4.31 -9.92
CA THR A 451 -4.14 4.68 -8.54
C THR A 451 -2.72 4.23 -8.19
N HIS A 452 -2.29 3.03 -8.62
CA HIS A 452 -0.90 2.61 -8.45
C HIS A 452 0.08 3.42 -9.31
N ARG A 453 -0.28 3.81 -10.53
CA ARG A 453 0.53 4.76 -11.32
C ARG A 453 0.56 6.15 -10.70
N LEU A 454 -0.51 6.59 -10.04
CA LEU A 454 -0.55 7.85 -9.29
C LEU A 454 0.31 7.77 -8.02
N LEU A 455 0.25 6.68 -7.26
CA LEU A 455 1.15 6.41 -6.14
C LEU A 455 2.61 6.37 -6.59
N ALA A 456 2.91 5.71 -7.70
CA ALA A 456 4.25 5.69 -8.29
C ALA A 456 4.73 7.08 -8.71
N ARG A 457 3.85 7.87 -9.35
CA ARG A 457 4.18 9.21 -9.84
C ARG A 457 4.32 10.26 -8.73
N GLU A 458 3.42 10.24 -7.75
CA GLU A 458 3.29 11.29 -6.73
C GLU A 458 4.05 10.94 -5.44
N ALA A 459 4.15 9.65 -5.09
CA ALA A 459 4.84 9.18 -3.88
C ALA A 459 6.19 8.50 -4.18
N GLY A 460 6.56 8.33 -5.45
CA GLY A 460 7.83 7.71 -5.85
C GLY A 460 7.87 6.19 -5.69
N ALA A 461 6.69 5.55 -5.54
CA ALA A 461 6.61 4.09 -5.43
C ALA A 461 7.10 3.41 -6.72
N VAL A 462 7.91 2.36 -6.57
CA VAL A 462 8.38 1.55 -7.69
C VAL A 462 7.64 0.23 -7.66
N VAL A 463 6.88 -0.04 -8.71
CA VAL A 463 6.20 -1.32 -8.90
C VAL A 463 7.22 -2.29 -9.51
N LEU A 464 7.53 -3.35 -8.78
CA LEU A 464 8.42 -4.41 -9.22
C LEU A 464 7.63 -5.44 -10.02
N ASP A 465 8.15 -5.82 -11.18
CA ASP A 465 7.63 -6.96 -11.93
C ASP A 465 7.99 -8.25 -11.19
N ALA A 466 7.01 -9.12 -10.99
CA ALA A 466 7.22 -10.47 -10.47
C ALA A 466 7.84 -11.39 -11.53
N ALA A 467 9.01 -11.02 -12.06
CA ALA A 467 9.87 -11.99 -12.70
C ALA A 467 10.50 -12.86 -11.61
N PRO A 468 10.58 -14.20 -11.77
CA PRO A 468 11.21 -15.05 -10.78
C PRO A 468 12.66 -14.59 -10.57
N PRO A 469 13.12 -14.44 -9.31
CA PRO A 469 14.50 -14.03 -9.06
C PRO A 469 15.47 -15.05 -9.70
N PRO A 470 16.64 -14.60 -10.17
CA PRO A 470 17.64 -15.50 -10.72
C PRO A 470 17.97 -16.59 -9.68
N SER A 471 18.03 -17.83 -10.17
CA SER A 471 18.08 -19.05 -9.36
C SER A 471 19.14 -19.01 -8.25
N PRO A 472 18.86 -19.62 -7.08
CA PRO A 472 19.86 -19.72 -6.01
C PRO A 472 21.09 -20.48 -6.52
N LEU A 473 22.27 -19.89 -6.32
CA LEU A 473 23.56 -20.52 -6.61
C LEU A 473 23.62 -21.93 -5.98
N PRO A 474 24.27 -22.89 -6.67
CA PRO A 474 24.21 -24.30 -6.29
C PRO A 474 24.77 -24.50 -4.88
N ARG A 475 23.92 -25.03 -3.99
CA ARG A 475 24.31 -25.55 -2.67
C ARG A 475 25.55 -26.44 -2.84
N SER A 476 26.62 -26.11 -2.13
CA SER A 476 27.81 -26.94 -2.06
C SER A 476 27.43 -28.35 -1.58
N ARG A 477 27.72 -29.33 -2.42
CA ARG A 477 27.43 -30.74 -2.20
C ARG A 477 28.29 -31.23 -1.04
N ARG A 478 27.69 -31.54 0.12
CA ARG A 478 28.36 -32.29 1.20
C ARG A 478 28.90 -33.61 0.63
N PRO A 479 30.15 -34.04 0.94
CA PRO A 479 30.66 -35.33 0.52
C PRO A 479 29.87 -36.45 1.21
N GLY A 480 29.29 -37.34 0.42
CA GLY A 480 28.52 -38.47 0.93
C GLY A 480 29.38 -39.45 1.72
N THR A 481 28.98 -39.69 2.96
CA THR A 481 29.41 -40.82 3.79
C THR A 481 28.99 -42.13 3.12
N ARG A 482 29.99 -42.89 2.68
CA ARG A 482 29.85 -44.22 2.08
C ARG A 482 29.62 -45.25 3.17
N ASN A 483 28.37 -45.50 3.55
CA ASN A 483 28.03 -46.66 4.39
C ASN A 483 27.97 -47.93 3.55
N GLN A 484 28.91 -48.84 3.83
CA GLN A 484 28.80 -50.27 3.55
C GLN A 484 27.56 -50.84 4.24
N PRO A 485 26.99 -51.90 3.65
CA PRO A 485 26.54 -53.02 4.46
C PRO A 485 27.20 -54.32 4.02
N SER A 486 27.87 -54.94 4.99
CA SER A 486 28.22 -56.36 5.01
C SER A 486 26.97 -57.20 5.29
N ARG A 487 26.72 -58.24 4.48
CA ARG A 487 26.16 -59.54 4.91
C ARG A 487 26.13 -60.58 3.77
N THR A 488 27.15 -61.44 3.79
CA THR A 488 27.10 -62.93 3.76
C THR A 488 26.07 -63.70 2.90
N THR A 489 26.66 -64.53 2.00
CA THR A 489 26.38 -65.96 1.64
C THR A 489 25.13 -66.32 0.82
N PRO A 490 25.11 -67.44 0.04
CA PRO A 490 25.95 -68.65 0.12
C PRO A 490 26.51 -69.25 -1.22
N ARG A 491 27.67 -69.91 -1.14
CA ARG A 491 27.88 -71.33 -1.49
C ARG A 491 29.30 -71.77 -1.13
#